data_AF-E2AU83-F1
#
_entry.id   AF-E2AU83-F1
#
_cell.length_a   1.000
_cell.length_b   1.000
_cell.length_c   1.000
_cell.angle_alpha   90.00
_cell.angle_beta   90.00
_cell.angle_gamma   90.00
#
_symmetry.space_group_name_H-M   'P 1'
#
loop_
_entity.id
_entity.type
_entity.pdbx_description
1 polymer ?
#
loop_
_entity_poly.entity_id
_entity_poly.type
_entity_poly.pdbx_seq_one_letter_code
_entity_poly.pdbx_strand_id
1 'polypeptide(L)'
;MPRTKRTRVNSDESRSAKKLKRSNSGTLDYMAQIQTALGIKQNMEGNENAVEHSSAVLTSTSNVKKDKDAIEHTPIALGSISDKLLSIEQELCTKLQDITFPSVIQYIYNPLEYASETHAMYVHKYCTGEKKVLFVGMNPGPWGMSQTGVPFGEINMVRNWLKICGPVKSPSKEHPDRKVTGFECTRSEISGLRLWGLFRNLCGSPENFFRHAYMHNYCPLAFMDARARNITPAELKGGQKILHEACDKALIDIIQLLKVEIIVGIGNYAEKRAQIAVQTGGLPNIQVMVLRHPSPRAVGNQNWNETAMQRLDELGLLKFFEKADV
;
A
#
# COMPACT_ATOMS: atom_id res chain seq x y z
N MET A 1 -30.44 -59.63 18.54
CA MET A 1 -29.22 -59.64 19.39
C MET A 1 -28.48 -60.95 19.12
N PRO A 2 -27.14 -61.03 19.10
CA PRO A 2 -26.20 -60.08 19.68
C PRO A 2 -25.08 -59.56 18.75
N ARG A 3 -24.39 -58.55 19.29
CA ARG A 3 -23.22 -57.81 18.81
C ARG A 3 -21.94 -58.67 18.81
N THR A 4 -20.97 -58.24 18.00
CA THR A 4 -19.55 -58.30 18.39
C THR A 4 -18.82 -57.01 17.97
N LYS A 5 -18.02 -56.48 18.90
CA LYS A 5 -17.25 -55.23 18.84
C LYS A 5 -15.77 -55.52 18.53
N ARG A 6 -15.05 -54.43 18.19
CA ARG A 6 -13.60 -54.13 18.27
C ARG A 6 -12.83 -54.36 16.95
N THR A 7 -11.87 -53.53 16.52
CA THR A 7 -11.05 -52.51 17.24
C THR A 7 -10.42 -51.51 16.25
N ARG A 8 -10.11 -50.30 16.75
CA ARG A 8 -9.27 -49.27 16.10
C ARG A 8 -7.86 -49.80 15.81
N VAL A 9 -7.27 -49.35 14.70
CA VAL A 9 -5.81 -49.24 14.53
C VAL A 9 -5.49 -47.84 14.02
N ASN A 10 -4.56 -47.19 14.72
CA ASN A 10 -4.02 -45.86 14.49
C ASN A 10 -3.27 -45.80 13.15
N SER A 11 -3.48 -44.73 12.39
CA SER A 11 -2.55 -44.28 11.35
C SER A 11 -1.70 -43.14 11.92
N ASP A 12 -0.48 -43.50 12.32
CA ASP A 12 0.64 -42.56 12.37
C ASP A 12 0.97 -42.11 10.94
N GLU A 13 0.74 -40.84 10.62
CA GLU A 13 1.55 -40.14 9.62
C GLU A 13 1.91 -38.76 10.16
N SER A 14 3.10 -38.71 10.76
CA SER A 14 3.79 -37.46 11.06
C SER A 14 4.13 -36.75 9.75
N ARG A 15 3.35 -35.72 9.38
CA ARG A 15 3.82 -34.71 8.40
C ARG A 15 4.25 -33.47 9.15
N SER A 16 5.57 -33.40 9.31
CA SER A 16 6.34 -32.23 9.70
C SER A 16 5.88 -30.99 8.93
N ALA A 17 5.11 -30.12 9.59
CA ALA A 17 4.91 -28.76 9.15
C ALA A 17 6.22 -28.00 9.34
N LYS A 18 7.08 -27.98 8.32
CA LYS A 18 8.26 -27.13 8.30
C LYS A 18 7.80 -25.67 8.27
N LYS A 19 7.78 -25.05 9.45
CA LYS A 19 7.66 -23.61 9.63
C LYS A 19 8.93 -22.98 9.05
N LEU A 20 8.80 -22.30 7.91
CA LEU A 20 9.90 -21.57 7.31
C LEU A 20 10.20 -20.35 8.20
N LYS A 21 11.22 -20.44 9.05
CA LYS A 21 11.78 -19.27 9.74
C LYS A 21 12.46 -18.40 8.68
N ARG A 22 11.88 -17.24 8.36
CA ARG A 22 12.59 -16.14 7.68
C ARG A 22 12.86 -15.02 8.68
N SER A 23 14.05 -14.45 8.57
CA SER A 23 14.66 -13.52 9.53
C SER A 23 13.91 -12.18 9.62
N ASN A 24 13.80 -11.64 10.84
CA ASN A 24 13.23 -10.34 11.18
C ASN A 24 14.07 -9.12 10.68
N SER A 25 14.77 -9.22 9.54
CA SER A 25 15.63 -8.14 9.02
C SER A 25 14.90 -7.12 8.13
N GLY A 26 13.59 -7.29 7.88
CA GLY A 26 12.87 -6.56 6.84
C GLY A 26 12.60 -5.08 7.12
N THR A 27 12.52 -4.65 8.38
CA THR A 27 12.12 -3.28 8.74
C THR A 27 13.17 -2.23 8.37
N LEU A 28 14.45 -2.55 8.52
CA LEU A 28 15.56 -1.66 8.14
C LEU A 28 15.79 -1.66 6.63
N ASP A 29 15.52 -2.77 5.94
CA ASP A 29 15.84 -2.95 4.53
C ASP A 29 14.86 -2.21 3.59
N TYR A 30 13.55 -2.17 3.90
CA TYR A 30 12.55 -1.49 3.06
C TYR A 30 12.75 0.03 3.02
N MET A 31 12.85 0.67 4.19
CA MET A 31 13.05 2.13 4.25
C MET A 31 14.45 2.53 3.76
N ALA A 32 15.48 1.71 3.98
CA ALA A 32 16.82 1.95 3.43
C ALA A 32 16.85 1.81 1.90
N GLN A 33 16.12 0.83 1.32
CA GLN A 33 15.95 0.69 -0.12
C GLN A 33 15.26 1.92 -0.73
N ILE A 34 14.20 2.42 -0.07
CA ILE A 34 13.49 3.63 -0.50
C ILE A 34 14.38 4.88 -0.43
N GLN A 35 15.08 5.08 0.68
CA GLN A 35 15.99 6.23 0.86
C GLN A 35 17.15 6.22 -0.16
N THR A 36 17.66 5.02 -0.48
CA THR A 36 18.70 4.84 -1.51
C THR A 36 18.17 5.14 -2.90
N ALA A 37 16.98 4.63 -3.26
CA ALA A 37 16.35 4.87 -4.56
C ALA A 37 15.95 6.35 -4.78
N LEU A 38 15.63 7.07 -3.70
CA LEU A 38 15.30 8.49 -3.74
C LEU A 38 16.53 9.42 -3.64
N GLY A 39 17.75 8.87 -3.54
CA GLY A 39 18.99 9.65 -3.56
C GLY A 39 19.28 10.45 -2.29
N ILE A 40 18.70 10.09 -1.13
CA ILE A 40 18.93 10.77 0.15
C ILE A 40 20.19 10.16 0.80
N LYS A 41 21.38 10.71 0.50
CA LYS A 41 22.61 10.36 1.24
C LYS A 41 22.64 11.09 2.58
N GLN A 42 22.77 10.36 3.69
CA GLN A 42 23.25 10.94 4.95
C GLN A 42 24.76 11.17 4.83
N ASN A 43 25.20 12.43 4.93
CA ASN A 43 26.61 12.76 5.08
C ASN A 43 27.07 12.34 6.48
N MET A 44 27.84 11.25 6.58
CA MET A 44 28.77 11.06 7.69
C MET A 44 30.18 11.33 7.15
N GLU A 45 30.63 12.57 7.28
CA GLU A 45 32.06 12.89 7.22
C GLU A 45 32.63 12.69 8.62
N GLY A 46 33.48 11.68 8.75
CA GLY A 46 34.38 11.53 9.90
C GLY A 46 35.48 12.57 9.81
N ASN A 47 35.77 13.22 10.94
CA ASN A 47 36.91 14.10 11.06
C ASN A 47 38.01 13.37 11.84
N GLU A 48 38.98 12.84 11.10
CA GLU A 48 40.31 12.53 11.65
C GLU A 48 41.11 13.84 11.73
N ASN A 49 41.66 14.15 12.91
CA ASN A 49 42.97 14.77 13.03
C ASN A 49 43.57 14.53 14.43
N ALA A 50 44.77 13.97 14.41
CA ALA A 50 45.63 13.65 15.54
C ALA A 50 46.42 14.87 16.04
N VAL A 51 46.84 14.88 17.33
CA VAL A 51 48.20 15.20 17.81
C VAL A 51 48.38 14.62 19.24
N GLU A 52 49.56 14.04 19.49
CA GLU A 52 50.04 13.36 20.69
C GLU A 52 50.50 14.26 21.87
N HIS A 53 50.70 13.58 23.01
CA HIS A 53 51.67 13.77 24.11
C HIS A 53 51.25 14.36 25.48
N SER A 54 51.11 13.42 26.42
CA SER A 54 51.96 13.18 27.62
C SER A 54 51.91 14.09 28.87
N SER A 55 51.87 13.37 30.00
CA SER A 55 52.40 13.67 31.34
C SER A 55 51.49 14.26 32.44
N ALA A 56 51.33 13.37 33.42
CA ALA A 56 50.78 13.43 34.78
C ALA A 56 51.08 14.65 35.69
N VAL A 57 50.20 14.78 36.71
CA VAL A 57 50.43 15.02 38.16
C VAL A 57 49.59 16.16 38.78
N LEU A 58 48.65 15.72 39.64
CA LEU A 58 48.15 16.26 40.93
C LEU A 58 48.31 17.76 41.26
N THR A 59 47.21 18.47 41.56
CA THR A 59 46.72 18.78 42.93
C THR A 59 45.64 19.89 42.96
N SER A 60 44.62 19.64 43.80
CA SER A 60 43.82 20.57 44.63
C SER A 60 43.05 21.79 44.07
N THR A 61 41.77 21.77 44.45
CA THR A 61 40.91 22.85 45.00
C THR A 61 40.07 23.75 44.09
N SER A 62 38.76 23.62 44.36
CA SER A 62 37.74 24.67 44.57
C SER A 62 36.74 24.96 43.45
N ASN A 63 35.48 24.65 43.81
CA ASN A 63 34.20 25.30 43.45
C ASN A 63 33.99 25.76 42.01
N VAL A 64 32.99 25.18 41.32
CA VAL A 64 31.88 25.93 40.67
C VAL A 64 30.75 24.94 40.29
N LYS A 65 29.55 25.28 40.75
CA LYS A 65 28.18 25.06 40.23
C LYS A 65 27.81 23.71 39.59
N LYS A 66 26.82 23.07 40.24
CA LYS A 66 25.83 22.20 39.59
C LYS A 66 25.15 22.97 38.45
N ASP A 67 25.40 22.58 37.22
CA ASP A 67 24.39 22.66 36.17
C ASP A 67 24.09 21.25 35.70
N LYS A 68 22.79 20.94 35.70
CA LYS A 68 22.25 19.65 35.31
C LYS A 68 22.37 19.54 33.80
N ASP A 69 23.05 18.51 33.33
CA ASP A 69 22.96 18.04 31.95
C ASP A 69 21.50 17.70 31.63
N ALA A 70 20.78 18.67 31.08
CA ALA A 70 19.61 18.41 30.27
C ALA A 70 20.15 17.86 28.95
N ILE A 71 20.15 16.52 28.84
CA ILE A 71 20.23 15.85 27.56
C ILE A 71 19.04 16.36 26.75
N GLU A 72 19.32 17.33 25.89
CA GLU A 72 18.39 17.85 24.92
C GLU A 72 18.09 16.69 23.98
N HIS A 73 17.00 15.97 24.27
CA HIS A 73 16.42 15.00 23.38
C HIS A 73 15.96 15.76 22.13
N THR A 74 16.85 15.85 21.15
CA THR A 74 16.50 16.23 19.78
C THR A 74 15.34 15.32 19.36
N PRO A 75 14.15 15.87 19.10
CA PRO A 75 13.01 15.06 18.68
C PRO A 75 13.42 14.33 17.40
N ILE A 76 13.34 13.00 17.42
CA ILE A 76 13.42 12.18 16.20
C ILE A 76 12.44 12.81 15.20
N ALA A 77 12.97 13.37 14.11
CA ALA A 77 12.18 14.09 13.13
C ALA A 77 10.95 13.27 12.75
N LEU A 78 9.75 13.80 13.01
CA LEU A 78 8.51 13.19 12.55
C LEU A 78 8.63 13.07 11.03
N GLY A 79 8.71 11.85 10.50
CA GLY A 79 8.81 11.61 9.05
C GLY A 79 7.69 12.32 8.27
N SER A 80 7.93 12.56 6.98
CA SER A 80 6.93 13.19 6.10
C SER A 80 5.63 12.38 6.08
N ILE A 81 4.52 13.00 5.66
CA ILE A 81 3.24 12.26 5.49
C ILE A 81 3.43 11.06 4.57
N SER A 82 4.25 11.20 3.51
CA SER A 82 4.60 10.12 2.60
C SER A 82 5.33 8.98 3.31
N ASP A 83 6.34 9.27 4.15
CA ASP A 83 7.08 8.26 4.92
C ASP A 83 6.17 7.50 5.88
N LYS A 84 5.24 8.22 6.53
CA LYS A 84 4.26 7.63 7.44
C LYS A 84 3.29 6.71 6.71
N LEU A 85 2.83 7.10 5.52
CA LEU A 85 1.96 6.25 4.70
C LEU A 85 2.69 4.97 4.29
N LEU A 86 3.94 5.08 3.82
CA LEU A 86 4.78 3.93 3.48
C LEU A 86 5.02 3.02 4.70
N SER A 87 5.16 3.60 5.90
CA SER A 87 5.27 2.83 7.14
C SER A 87 3.99 2.04 7.45
N ILE A 88 2.81 2.65 7.29
CA ILE A 88 1.51 1.95 7.46
C ILE A 88 1.40 0.78 6.47
N GLU A 89 1.79 1.01 5.21
CA GLU A 89 1.77 -0.03 4.17
C GLU A 89 2.76 -1.15 4.46
N GLN A 90 3.93 -0.84 5.02
CA GLN A 90 4.92 -1.84 5.43
C GLN A 90 4.44 -2.67 6.63
N GLU A 91 3.80 -2.03 7.61
CA GLU A 91 3.15 -2.73 8.74
C GLU A 91 2.04 -3.66 8.24
N LEU A 92 1.22 -3.19 7.30
CA LEU A 92 0.21 -4.00 6.64
C LEU A 92 0.85 -5.20 5.95
N CYS A 93 1.87 -5.01 5.10
CA CYS A 93 2.56 -6.10 4.41
C CYS A 93 3.10 -7.14 5.39
N THR A 94 3.72 -6.69 6.49
CA THR A 94 4.21 -7.55 7.57
C THR A 94 3.08 -8.37 8.18
N LYS A 95 1.93 -7.76 8.48
CA LYS A 95 0.78 -8.46 9.05
C LYS A 95 0.17 -9.48 8.10
N LEU A 96 0.17 -9.20 6.80
CA LEU A 96 -0.37 -10.10 5.79
C LEU A 96 0.48 -11.38 5.61
N GLN A 97 1.76 -11.36 6.00
CA GLN A 97 2.61 -12.56 5.99
C GLN A 97 2.17 -13.62 7.02
N ASP A 98 1.44 -13.23 8.07
CA ASP A 98 0.90 -14.17 9.06
C ASP A 98 -0.25 -15.04 8.53
N ILE A 99 -0.81 -14.68 7.36
CA ILE A 99 -2.02 -15.31 6.85
C ILE A 99 -1.68 -16.60 6.11
N THR A 100 -2.25 -17.72 6.57
CA THR A 100 -2.27 -18.96 5.79
C THR A 100 -3.47 -18.95 4.86
N PHE A 101 -3.20 -18.84 3.56
CA PHE A 101 -4.22 -18.87 2.53
C PHE A 101 -4.59 -20.31 2.11
N PRO A 102 -5.84 -20.57 1.71
CA PRO A 102 -6.26 -21.88 1.22
C PRO A 102 -5.45 -22.35 0.01
N SER A 103 -5.26 -23.66 -0.14
CA SER A 103 -4.45 -24.28 -1.20
C SER A 103 -4.92 -24.02 -2.63
N VAL A 104 -6.18 -23.57 -2.81
CA VAL A 104 -6.70 -23.12 -4.12
C VAL A 104 -5.98 -21.85 -4.61
N ILE A 105 -5.43 -21.05 -3.69
CA ILE A 105 -4.62 -19.88 -3.99
C ILE A 105 -3.18 -20.36 -4.15
N GLN A 106 -2.70 -20.41 -5.38
CA GLN A 106 -1.37 -20.93 -5.70
C GLN A 106 -0.33 -19.84 -5.91
N TYR A 107 -0.76 -18.63 -6.22
CA TYR A 107 0.10 -17.48 -6.48
C TYR A 107 -0.47 -16.27 -5.75
N ILE A 108 0.39 -15.57 -5.01
CA ILE A 108 0.07 -14.35 -4.26
C ILE A 108 1.13 -13.32 -4.63
N TYR A 109 0.70 -12.22 -5.21
CA TYR A 109 1.58 -11.12 -5.61
C TYR A 109 1.38 -9.96 -4.65
N ASN A 110 2.47 -9.43 -4.11
CA ASN A 110 2.51 -8.20 -3.34
C ASN A 110 3.32 -7.11 -4.08
N PRO A 111 2.70 -6.27 -4.92
CA PRO A 111 3.39 -5.18 -5.61
C PRO A 111 4.05 -4.17 -4.69
N LEU A 112 3.61 -4.03 -3.43
CA LEU A 112 4.30 -3.16 -2.48
C LEU A 112 5.70 -3.67 -2.11
N GLU A 113 5.99 -4.97 -2.35
CA GLU A 113 7.32 -5.54 -2.16
C GLU A 113 8.17 -5.49 -3.43
N TYR A 114 7.69 -6.05 -4.55
CA TYR A 114 8.51 -6.18 -5.77
C TYR A 114 8.50 -4.92 -6.64
N ALA A 115 7.50 -4.04 -6.50
CA ALA A 115 7.41 -2.74 -7.17
C ALA A 115 7.54 -1.59 -6.15
N SER A 116 8.25 -1.82 -5.03
CA SER A 116 8.39 -0.88 -3.92
C SER A 116 8.97 0.46 -4.35
N GLU A 117 9.95 0.47 -5.26
CA GLU A 117 10.59 1.70 -5.75
C GLU A 117 9.59 2.60 -6.49
N THR A 118 8.85 2.05 -7.45
CA THR A 118 7.87 2.81 -8.24
C THR A 118 6.65 3.18 -7.41
N HIS A 119 6.27 2.34 -6.43
CA HIS A 119 5.26 2.68 -5.46
C HIS A 119 5.69 3.84 -4.54
N ALA A 120 6.91 3.82 -4.01
CA ALA A 120 7.44 4.90 -3.19
C ALA A 120 7.53 6.22 -3.99
N MET A 121 7.92 6.18 -5.27
CA MET A 121 7.87 7.34 -6.16
C MET A 121 6.44 7.92 -6.25
N TYR A 122 5.42 7.07 -6.37
CA TYR A 122 4.01 7.49 -6.36
C TYR A 122 3.64 8.19 -5.04
N VAL A 123 3.95 7.56 -3.90
CA VAL A 123 3.60 8.07 -2.59
C VAL A 123 4.31 9.40 -2.30
N HIS A 124 5.62 9.47 -2.50
CA HIS A 124 6.39 10.70 -2.25
C HIS A 124 5.99 11.86 -3.15
N LYS A 125 5.63 11.57 -4.41
CA LYS A 125 5.24 12.62 -5.33
C LYS A 125 3.85 13.17 -5.03
N TYR A 126 2.92 12.31 -4.63
CA TYR A 126 1.49 12.67 -4.61
C TYR A 126 0.84 12.65 -3.23
N CYS A 127 1.50 12.11 -2.21
CA CYS A 127 1.04 12.05 -0.82
C CYS A 127 1.84 12.97 0.11
N THR A 128 1.99 14.24 -0.27
CA THR A 128 2.83 15.23 0.42
C THR A 128 2.08 16.05 1.49
N GLY A 129 0.79 15.80 1.69
CA GLY A 129 -0.09 16.62 2.52
C GLY A 129 -1.41 15.92 2.85
N GLU A 130 -2.29 16.62 3.55
CA GLU A 130 -3.67 16.18 3.82
C GLU A 130 -4.47 16.00 2.52
N LYS A 131 -5.44 15.08 2.53
CA LYS A 131 -6.26 14.70 1.37
C LYS A 131 -7.71 14.59 1.82
N LYS A 132 -8.55 15.52 1.37
CA LYS A 132 -9.98 15.54 1.71
C LYS A 132 -10.73 14.32 1.16
N VAL A 133 -10.35 13.85 -0.04
CA VAL A 133 -11.01 12.74 -0.73
C VAL A 133 -10.07 11.55 -0.87
N LEU A 134 -10.45 10.38 -0.38
CA LEU A 134 -9.71 9.13 -0.59
C LEU A 134 -10.51 8.20 -1.51
N PHE A 135 -9.98 7.95 -2.70
CA PHE A 135 -10.51 6.90 -3.58
C PHE A 135 -9.89 5.56 -3.22
N VAL A 136 -10.75 4.55 -3.01
CA VAL A 136 -10.32 3.22 -2.55
C VAL A 136 -10.77 2.16 -3.55
N GLY A 137 -9.81 1.51 -4.20
CA GLY A 137 -10.02 0.29 -4.98
C GLY A 137 -10.00 -0.97 -4.12
N MET A 138 -10.36 -2.12 -4.70
CA MET A 138 -10.37 -3.39 -3.97
C MET A 138 -8.96 -3.96 -3.77
N ASN A 139 -8.28 -4.31 -4.86
CA ASN A 139 -6.95 -4.91 -4.87
C ASN A 139 -6.30 -4.78 -6.26
N PRO A 140 -4.98 -5.04 -6.41
CA PRO A 140 -4.28 -4.93 -7.69
C PRO A 140 -4.91 -5.78 -8.79
N GLY A 141 -5.05 -5.20 -9.97
CA GLY A 141 -5.28 -5.96 -11.19
C GLY A 141 -3.95 -6.37 -11.87
N PRO A 142 -3.97 -7.45 -12.68
CA PRO A 142 -2.78 -8.12 -13.16
C PRO A 142 -1.94 -7.31 -14.16
N TRP A 143 -2.54 -6.31 -14.80
CA TRP A 143 -1.91 -5.50 -15.85
C TRP A 143 -1.78 -4.02 -15.48
N GLY A 144 -2.18 -3.66 -14.26
CA GLY A 144 -2.08 -2.32 -13.71
C GLY A 144 -1.12 -2.30 -12.52
N MET A 145 -1.65 -2.21 -11.31
CA MET A 145 -0.84 -2.12 -10.09
C MET A 145 0.12 -3.30 -9.90
N SER A 146 -0.22 -4.51 -10.33
CA SER A 146 0.73 -5.64 -10.29
C SER A 146 1.94 -5.49 -11.23
N GLN A 147 1.91 -4.53 -12.15
CA GLN A 147 3.04 -4.23 -13.05
C GLN A 147 3.75 -2.93 -12.64
N THR A 148 3.07 -1.98 -12.00
CA THR A 148 3.61 -0.62 -11.80
C THR A 148 3.78 -0.23 -10.33
N GLY A 149 3.17 -0.95 -9.40
CA GLY A 149 3.06 -0.54 -8.00
C GLY A 149 2.03 0.58 -7.76
N VAL A 150 1.43 1.18 -8.79
CA VAL A 150 0.49 2.29 -8.63
C VAL A 150 -0.96 1.79 -8.63
N PRO A 151 -1.85 2.22 -7.71
CA PRO A 151 -3.27 1.87 -7.73
C PRO A 151 -3.92 2.20 -9.06
N PHE A 152 -4.71 1.26 -9.61
CA PHE A 152 -5.29 1.37 -10.96
C PHE A 152 -4.23 1.68 -12.04
N GLY A 153 -2.98 1.28 -11.82
CA GLY A 153 -1.81 1.81 -12.52
C GLY A 153 -1.60 1.23 -13.92
N GLU A 154 -2.48 1.57 -14.85
CA GLU A 154 -2.28 1.26 -16.27
C GLU A 154 -0.98 1.92 -16.79
N ILE A 155 -0.19 1.16 -17.55
CA ILE A 155 1.20 1.49 -17.89
C ILE A 155 1.35 2.91 -18.48
N ASN A 156 0.55 3.25 -19.50
CA ASN A 156 0.67 4.53 -20.17
C ASN A 156 0.19 5.69 -19.29
N MET A 157 -0.86 5.49 -18.50
CA MET A 157 -1.32 6.51 -17.55
C MET A 157 -0.28 6.76 -16.46
N VAL A 158 0.34 5.72 -15.91
CA VAL A 158 1.38 5.85 -14.88
C VAL A 158 2.63 6.53 -15.45
N ARG A 159 3.13 6.06 -16.60
CA ARG A 159 4.35 6.60 -17.21
C ARG A 159 4.15 8.01 -17.76
N ASN A 160 3.11 8.23 -18.56
CA ASN A 160 3.00 9.43 -19.38
C ASN A 160 2.20 10.54 -18.70
N TRP A 161 1.25 10.22 -17.83
CA TRP A 161 0.45 11.23 -17.13
C TRP A 161 0.94 11.43 -15.69
N LEU A 162 1.03 10.37 -14.88
CA LEU A 162 1.55 10.46 -13.50
C LEU A 162 3.07 10.68 -13.44
N LYS A 163 3.79 10.48 -14.55
CA LYS A 163 5.26 10.59 -14.66
C LYS A 163 5.98 9.78 -13.59
N ILE A 164 5.56 8.53 -13.42
CA ILE A 164 6.22 7.53 -12.57
C ILE A 164 6.69 6.41 -13.48
N CYS A 165 7.97 6.08 -13.40
CA CYS A 165 8.60 5.00 -14.13
C CYS A 165 9.88 4.62 -13.41
N GLY A 166 10.17 3.33 -13.32
CA GLY A 166 11.32 2.83 -12.58
C GLY A 166 11.40 1.31 -12.65
N PRO A 167 12.42 0.72 -12.01
CA PRO A 167 12.59 -0.73 -12.00
C PRO A 167 11.46 -1.39 -11.21
N VAL A 168 11.07 -2.58 -11.68
CA VAL A 168 10.08 -3.45 -11.03
C VAL A 168 10.67 -4.85 -11.01
N LYS A 169 10.75 -5.44 -9.82
CA LYS A 169 11.26 -6.81 -9.61
C LYS A 169 10.14 -7.83 -9.85
N SER A 170 10.49 -9.11 -9.81
CA SER A 170 9.52 -10.22 -9.88
C SER A 170 9.02 -10.64 -8.49
N PRO A 171 7.76 -11.13 -8.39
CA PRO A 171 7.30 -11.93 -7.26
C PRO A 171 8.16 -13.17 -7.03
N SER A 172 8.20 -13.69 -5.81
CA SER A 172 8.96 -14.91 -5.47
C SER A 172 8.49 -16.17 -6.21
N LYS A 173 7.21 -16.24 -6.57
CA LYS A 173 6.61 -17.31 -7.36
C LYS A 173 5.66 -16.69 -8.38
N GLU A 174 6.00 -16.79 -9.65
CA GLU A 174 5.20 -16.23 -10.75
C GLU A 174 4.44 -17.30 -11.52
N HIS A 175 3.22 -16.97 -11.93
CA HIS A 175 2.48 -17.79 -12.89
C HIS A 175 2.92 -17.42 -14.32
N PRO A 176 3.17 -18.40 -15.23
CA PRO A 176 3.61 -18.15 -16.60
C PRO A 176 2.73 -17.17 -17.41
N ASP A 177 1.41 -17.25 -17.27
CA ASP A 177 0.45 -16.34 -17.93
C ASP A 177 0.25 -14.98 -17.24
N ARG A 178 0.96 -14.72 -16.13
CA ARG A 178 0.85 -13.50 -15.31
C ARG A 178 2.23 -13.03 -14.86
N LYS A 179 3.17 -12.98 -15.81
CA LYS A 179 4.51 -12.44 -15.54
C LYS A 179 4.41 -10.96 -15.20
N VAL A 180 5.24 -10.54 -14.26
CA VAL A 180 5.51 -9.13 -13.97
C VAL A 180 6.66 -8.70 -14.86
N THR A 181 6.36 -7.90 -15.88
CA THR A 181 7.34 -7.33 -16.81
C THR A 181 7.55 -5.84 -16.58
N GLY A 182 7.00 -5.29 -15.50
CA GLY A 182 7.12 -3.87 -15.17
C GLY A 182 6.49 -2.98 -16.24
N PHE A 183 7.17 -1.88 -16.54
CA PHE A 183 6.77 -0.91 -17.57
C PHE A 183 6.92 -1.40 -19.01
N GLU A 184 7.50 -2.59 -19.23
CA GLU A 184 7.52 -3.30 -20.52
C GLU A 184 6.26 -4.14 -20.77
N CYS A 185 5.31 -4.16 -19.83
CA CYS A 185 4.01 -4.81 -20.03
C CYS A 185 3.28 -4.20 -21.24
N THR A 186 3.02 -5.01 -22.26
CA THR A 186 2.31 -4.61 -23.49
C THR A 186 0.79 -4.62 -23.33
N ARG A 187 0.28 -5.16 -22.21
CA ARG A 187 -1.15 -5.21 -21.91
C ARG A 187 -1.60 -3.94 -21.19
N SER A 188 -2.76 -3.42 -21.59
CA SER A 188 -3.41 -2.30 -20.91
C SER A 188 -4.48 -2.81 -19.93
N GLU A 189 -4.47 -2.28 -18.71
CA GLU A 189 -5.55 -2.48 -17.74
C GLU A 189 -6.67 -1.48 -17.99
N ILE A 190 -7.75 -1.94 -18.63
CA ILE A 190 -8.89 -1.09 -19.00
C ILE A 190 -9.52 -0.37 -17.80
N SER A 191 -9.56 -1.01 -16.62
CA SER A 191 -10.04 -0.38 -15.38
C SER A 191 -9.23 0.87 -15.04
N GLY A 192 -7.91 0.76 -15.08
CA GLY A 192 -7.00 1.86 -14.80
C GLY A 192 -6.99 2.93 -15.88
N LEU A 193 -7.04 2.52 -17.15
CA LEU A 193 -7.14 3.44 -18.28
C LEU A 193 -8.39 4.33 -18.18
N ARG A 194 -9.54 3.74 -17.86
CA ARG A 194 -10.80 4.47 -17.69
C ARG A 194 -10.73 5.44 -16.51
N LEU A 195 -10.31 4.96 -15.33
CA LEU A 195 -10.31 5.76 -14.11
C LEU A 195 -9.32 6.93 -14.18
N TRP A 196 -8.05 6.66 -14.50
CA TRP A 196 -7.08 7.74 -14.64
C TRP A 196 -7.37 8.61 -15.87
N GLY A 197 -7.92 8.04 -16.95
CA GLY A 197 -8.34 8.80 -18.13
C GLY A 197 -9.43 9.83 -17.81
N LEU A 198 -10.41 9.47 -16.96
CA LEU A 198 -11.43 10.40 -16.45
C LEU A 198 -10.78 11.58 -15.73
N PHE A 199 -9.90 11.31 -14.75
CA PHE A 199 -9.24 12.38 -13.98
C PHE A 199 -8.22 13.18 -14.81
N ARG A 200 -7.56 12.58 -15.81
CA ARG A 200 -6.77 13.34 -16.78
C ARG A 200 -7.63 14.35 -17.52
N ASN A 201 -8.81 13.94 -17.98
CA ASN A 201 -9.69 14.84 -18.75
C ASN A 201 -10.26 15.96 -17.87
N LEU A 202 -10.61 15.65 -16.62
CA LEU A 202 -11.10 16.62 -15.64
C LEU A 202 -10.01 17.60 -15.21
N CYS A 203 -8.92 17.06 -14.67
CA CYS A 203 -7.91 17.83 -13.95
C CYS A 203 -6.86 18.44 -14.89
N GLY A 204 -6.67 17.88 -16.09
CA GLY A 204 -5.56 18.20 -17.00
C GLY A 204 -4.23 17.64 -16.51
N SER A 205 -3.76 18.09 -15.35
CA SER A 205 -2.54 17.62 -14.68
C SER A 205 -2.85 16.71 -13.48
N PRO A 206 -1.93 15.80 -13.11
CA PRO A 206 -2.06 15.02 -11.88
C PRO A 206 -2.13 15.89 -10.62
N GLU A 207 -1.39 16.99 -10.58
CA GLU A 207 -1.28 17.86 -9.40
C GLU A 207 -2.65 18.43 -8.99
N ASN A 208 -3.51 18.72 -9.97
CA ASN A 208 -4.88 19.17 -9.71
C ASN A 208 -5.74 18.06 -9.06
N PHE A 209 -5.57 16.79 -9.43
CA PHE A 209 -6.22 15.68 -8.72
C PHE A 209 -5.66 15.52 -7.30
N PHE A 210 -4.33 15.46 -7.18
CA PHE A 210 -3.68 15.16 -5.90
C PHE A 210 -3.69 16.33 -4.92
N ARG A 211 -4.10 17.53 -5.32
CA ARG A 211 -4.31 18.66 -4.42
C ARG A 211 -5.30 18.33 -3.29
N HIS A 212 -6.38 17.62 -3.62
CA HIS A 212 -7.44 17.30 -2.66
C HIS A 212 -7.67 15.79 -2.50
N ALA A 213 -7.23 14.98 -3.45
CA ALA A 213 -7.54 13.55 -3.45
C ALA A 213 -6.30 12.65 -3.44
N TYR A 214 -6.51 11.40 -3.04
CA TYR A 214 -5.51 10.34 -3.18
C TYR A 214 -6.17 9.04 -3.63
N MET A 215 -5.43 8.21 -4.39
CA MET A 215 -5.89 6.91 -4.86
C MET A 215 -5.14 5.80 -4.13
N HIS A 216 -5.86 4.85 -3.54
CA HIS A 216 -5.29 3.73 -2.79
C HIS A 216 -6.08 2.44 -3.04
N ASN A 217 -5.49 1.28 -2.74
CA ASN A 217 -6.19 -0.01 -2.78
C ASN A 217 -6.35 -0.53 -1.35
N TYR A 218 -7.55 -0.99 -1.01
CA TYR A 218 -7.84 -1.55 0.31
C TYR A 218 -6.94 -2.75 0.66
N CYS A 219 -6.76 -3.68 -0.28
CA CYS A 219 -5.88 -4.83 -0.12
C CYS A 219 -4.73 -4.74 -1.13
N PRO A 220 -3.45 -4.85 -0.71
CA PRO A 220 -2.33 -4.76 -1.63
C PRO A 220 -2.06 -6.08 -2.37
N LEU A 221 -2.72 -7.19 -2.02
CA LEU A 221 -2.43 -8.50 -2.59
C LEU A 221 -3.30 -8.83 -3.82
N ALA A 222 -2.68 -9.45 -4.82
CA ALA A 222 -3.39 -10.14 -5.91
C ALA A 222 -3.28 -11.65 -5.74
N PHE A 223 -4.42 -12.34 -5.78
CA PHE A 223 -4.52 -13.79 -5.58
C PHE A 223 -4.91 -14.50 -6.88
N MET A 224 -4.26 -15.62 -7.16
CA MET A 224 -4.56 -16.42 -8.35
C MET A 224 -4.53 -17.92 -8.03
N ASP A 225 -5.38 -18.66 -8.74
CA ASP A 225 -5.31 -20.13 -8.74
C ASP A 225 -4.23 -20.66 -9.70
N ALA A 226 -4.15 -21.99 -9.79
CA ALA A 226 -3.21 -22.71 -10.64
C ALA A 226 -3.30 -22.38 -12.14
N ARG A 227 -4.42 -21.78 -12.60
CA ARG A 227 -4.70 -21.45 -13.99
C ARG A 227 -4.68 -19.93 -14.23
N ALA A 228 -4.04 -19.17 -13.34
CA ALA A 228 -4.00 -17.69 -13.39
C ALA A 228 -5.38 -17.02 -13.36
N ARG A 229 -6.43 -17.69 -12.90
CA ARG A 229 -7.70 -17.04 -12.66
C ARG A 229 -7.56 -16.18 -11.40
N ASN A 230 -7.94 -14.93 -11.53
CA ASN A 230 -7.98 -14.00 -10.40
C ASN A 230 -8.99 -14.47 -9.36
N ILE A 231 -8.59 -14.46 -8.10
CA ILE A 231 -9.45 -14.65 -6.93
C ILE A 231 -9.46 -13.32 -6.18
N THR A 232 -10.63 -12.71 -6.07
CA THR A 232 -10.78 -11.45 -5.35
C THR A 232 -10.78 -11.69 -3.83
N PRO A 233 -10.46 -10.66 -3.02
CA PRO A 233 -10.63 -10.73 -1.57
C PRO A 233 -12.04 -11.18 -1.12
N ALA A 234 -13.08 -10.88 -1.92
CA ALA A 234 -14.46 -11.30 -1.66
C ALA A 234 -14.69 -12.81 -1.84
N GLU A 235 -13.91 -13.46 -2.70
CA GLU A 235 -14.04 -14.89 -3.04
C GLU A 235 -13.22 -15.82 -2.13
N LEU A 236 -12.44 -15.26 -1.20
CA LEU A 236 -11.58 -16.02 -0.29
C LEU A 236 -12.40 -16.88 0.69
N LYS A 237 -12.08 -18.17 0.75
CA LYS A 237 -12.70 -19.15 1.66
C LYS A 237 -11.73 -19.58 2.77
N GLY A 238 -11.15 -18.62 3.47
CA GLY A 238 -10.15 -18.83 4.53
C GLY A 238 -9.12 -17.69 4.57
N GLY A 239 -8.63 -17.34 5.76
CA GLY A 239 -7.73 -16.19 5.97
C GLY A 239 -8.37 -14.81 5.81
N GLN A 240 -9.58 -14.75 5.24
CA GLN A 240 -10.30 -13.51 4.93
C GLN A 240 -10.50 -12.60 6.15
N LYS A 241 -10.82 -13.15 7.32
CA LYS A 241 -11.00 -12.36 8.55
C LYS A 241 -9.72 -11.60 8.93
N ILE A 242 -8.58 -12.28 8.95
CA ILE A 242 -7.28 -11.67 9.32
C ILE A 242 -6.87 -10.64 8.25
N LEU A 243 -7.08 -10.96 6.97
CA LEU A 243 -6.88 -10.02 5.85
C LEU A 243 -7.71 -8.75 6.06
N HIS A 244 -8.99 -8.93 6.39
CA HIS A 244 -9.95 -7.86 6.62
C HIS A 244 -9.55 -6.99 7.80
N GLU A 245 -9.21 -7.58 8.93
CA GLU A 245 -8.76 -6.86 10.13
C GLU A 245 -7.48 -6.06 9.86
N ALA A 246 -6.50 -6.64 9.16
CA ALA A 246 -5.25 -5.96 8.82
C ALA A 246 -5.47 -4.78 7.86
N CYS A 247 -6.22 -5.01 6.78
CA CYS A 247 -6.51 -3.96 5.80
C CYS A 247 -7.42 -2.86 6.37
N ASP A 248 -8.40 -3.19 7.22
CA ASP A 248 -9.23 -2.18 7.90
C ASP A 248 -8.37 -1.29 8.80
N LYS A 249 -7.47 -1.89 9.60
CA LYS A 249 -6.58 -1.14 10.47
C LYS A 249 -5.70 -0.17 9.68
N ALA A 250 -5.08 -0.64 8.60
CA ALA A 250 -4.26 0.21 7.74
C ALA A 250 -5.09 1.34 7.09
N LEU A 251 -6.31 1.04 6.64
CA LEU A 251 -7.20 2.06 6.07
C LEU A 251 -7.58 3.11 7.11
N ILE A 252 -7.88 2.72 8.36
CA ILE A 252 -8.16 3.65 9.46
C ILE A 252 -6.95 4.58 9.69
N ASP A 253 -5.74 4.01 9.74
CA ASP A 253 -4.52 4.79 9.96
C ASP A 253 -4.27 5.78 8.81
N ILE A 254 -4.51 5.37 7.56
CA ILE A 254 -4.41 6.25 6.39
C ILE A 254 -5.46 7.37 6.44
N ILE A 255 -6.71 7.06 6.79
CA ILE A 255 -7.79 8.06 6.93
C ILE A 255 -7.39 9.14 7.94
N GLN A 256 -6.87 8.72 9.10
CA GLN A 256 -6.43 9.63 10.15
C GLN A 256 -5.19 10.43 9.74
N LEU A 257 -4.18 9.77 9.15
CA LEU A 257 -2.95 10.41 8.69
C LEU A 257 -3.23 11.52 7.67
N LEU A 258 -4.11 11.25 6.71
CA LEU A 258 -4.41 12.18 5.62
C LEU A 258 -5.53 13.17 5.96
N LYS A 259 -6.13 13.07 7.14
CA LYS A 259 -7.33 13.85 7.55
C LYS A 259 -8.43 13.81 6.48
N VAL A 260 -8.74 12.61 6.02
CA VAL A 260 -9.79 12.39 5.02
C VAL A 260 -11.14 12.87 5.56
N GLU A 261 -11.98 13.42 4.70
CA GLU A 261 -13.36 13.80 5.00
C GLU A 261 -14.35 12.90 4.23
N ILE A 262 -13.97 12.49 3.02
CA ILE A 262 -14.79 11.72 2.09
C ILE A 262 -14.00 10.52 1.57
N ILE A 263 -14.58 9.33 1.68
CA ILE A 263 -14.06 8.12 1.03
C ILE A 263 -14.96 7.76 -0.14
N VAL A 264 -14.38 7.51 -1.30
CA VAL A 264 -15.08 7.04 -2.49
C VAL A 264 -14.62 5.62 -2.80
N GLY A 265 -15.44 4.64 -2.46
CA GLY A 265 -15.21 3.26 -2.84
C GLY A 265 -15.39 3.07 -4.34
N ILE A 266 -14.38 2.54 -5.03
CA ILE A 266 -14.48 2.15 -6.44
C ILE A 266 -15.07 0.74 -6.49
N GLY A 267 -16.40 0.67 -6.51
CA GLY A 267 -17.20 -0.54 -6.43
C GLY A 267 -17.62 -0.93 -5.01
N ASN A 268 -18.72 -1.67 -4.93
CA ASN A 268 -19.43 -1.97 -3.67
C ASN A 268 -18.59 -2.71 -2.63
N TYR A 269 -17.61 -3.52 -3.06
CA TYR A 269 -16.71 -4.18 -2.11
C TYR A 269 -15.88 -3.15 -1.34
N ALA A 270 -15.23 -2.22 -2.05
CA ALA A 270 -14.38 -1.21 -1.42
C ALA A 270 -15.21 -0.24 -0.57
N GLU A 271 -16.39 0.16 -1.04
CA GLU A 271 -17.36 0.94 -0.26
C GLU A 271 -17.71 0.24 1.06
N LYS A 272 -18.12 -1.03 1.02
CA LYS A 272 -18.50 -1.78 2.21
C LYS A 272 -17.35 -1.93 3.20
N ARG A 273 -16.13 -2.16 2.70
CA ARG A 273 -14.93 -2.22 3.56
C ARG A 273 -14.62 -0.87 4.19
N ALA A 274 -14.72 0.22 3.43
CA ALA A 274 -14.57 1.57 3.97
C ALA A 274 -15.61 1.90 5.05
N GLN A 275 -16.89 1.53 4.86
CA GLN A 275 -17.94 1.70 5.87
C GLN A 275 -17.60 0.97 7.18
N ILE A 276 -17.13 -0.28 7.08
CA ILE A 276 -16.72 -1.08 8.24
C ILE A 276 -15.51 -0.46 8.94
N ALA A 277 -14.49 -0.05 8.19
CA ALA A 277 -13.30 0.62 8.74
C ALA A 277 -13.67 1.93 9.46
N VAL A 278 -14.52 2.77 8.86
CA VAL A 278 -15.02 4.01 9.47
C VAL A 278 -15.80 3.74 10.77
N GLN A 279 -16.68 2.74 10.76
CA GLN A 279 -17.48 2.37 11.94
C GLN A 279 -16.58 1.85 13.07
N THR A 280 -15.67 0.92 12.76
CA THR A 280 -14.79 0.29 13.75
C THR A 280 -13.70 1.22 14.26
N GLY A 281 -13.23 2.15 13.42
CA GLY A 281 -12.28 3.20 13.80
C GLY A 281 -12.89 4.35 14.59
N GLY A 282 -14.21 4.39 14.77
CA GLY A 282 -14.88 5.48 15.49
C GLY A 282 -14.77 6.82 14.78
N LEU A 283 -14.97 6.85 13.46
CA LEU A 283 -14.77 8.02 12.60
C LEU A 283 -16.11 8.58 12.05
N PRO A 284 -17.05 9.03 12.91
CA PRO A 284 -18.44 9.29 12.53
C PRO A 284 -18.65 10.42 11.50
N ASN A 285 -17.66 11.29 11.32
CA ASN A 285 -17.74 12.44 10.41
C ASN A 285 -17.28 12.12 8.98
N ILE A 286 -16.80 10.90 8.71
CA ILE A 286 -16.35 10.48 7.39
C ILE A 286 -17.54 10.09 6.52
N GLN A 287 -17.67 10.72 5.36
CA GLN A 287 -18.68 10.34 4.38
C GLN A 287 -18.15 9.21 3.50
N VAL A 288 -18.86 8.08 3.43
CA VAL A 288 -18.51 6.98 2.53
C VAL A 288 -19.48 6.97 1.35
N MET A 289 -18.93 7.11 0.15
CA MET A 289 -19.63 7.15 -1.12
C MET A 289 -19.13 6.03 -2.03
N VAL A 290 -19.84 5.80 -3.14
CA VAL A 290 -19.48 4.78 -4.13
C VAL A 290 -19.51 5.33 -5.54
N LEU A 291 -18.48 4.97 -6.30
CA LEU A 291 -18.47 5.02 -7.75
C LEU A 291 -18.53 3.60 -8.30
N ARG A 292 -19.26 3.44 -9.41
CA ARG A 292 -19.28 2.17 -10.13
C ARG A 292 -17.86 1.79 -10.54
N HIS A 293 -17.50 0.51 -10.40
CA HIS A 293 -16.16 0.05 -10.78
C HIS A 293 -15.94 0.10 -12.32
N PRO A 294 -14.77 0.54 -12.83
CA PRO A 294 -14.52 0.75 -14.27
C PRO A 294 -14.34 -0.51 -15.13
N SER A 295 -14.25 -1.68 -14.51
CA SER A 295 -14.01 -2.96 -15.20
C SER A 295 -14.99 -3.22 -16.36
N PRO A 296 -14.49 -3.62 -17.55
CA PRO A 296 -15.33 -3.97 -18.70
C PRO A 296 -16.10 -5.27 -18.50
N ARG A 297 -15.76 -6.07 -17.47
CA ARG A 297 -16.47 -7.31 -17.15
C ARG A 297 -17.81 -7.07 -16.45
N ALA A 298 -18.05 -5.86 -15.96
CA ALA A 298 -19.34 -5.51 -15.39
C ALA A 298 -20.38 -5.40 -16.52
N VAL A 299 -21.50 -6.11 -16.38
CA VAL A 299 -22.60 -6.09 -17.35
C VAL A 299 -23.12 -4.65 -17.54
N GLY A 300 -23.29 -4.21 -18.78
CA GLY A 300 -23.80 -2.86 -19.09
C GLY A 300 -22.86 -1.72 -18.67
N ASN A 301 -21.54 -1.93 -18.75
CA ASN A 301 -20.52 -0.93 -18.34
C ASN A 301 -19.73 -0.35 -19.53
N GLN A 302 -20.41 -0.09 -20.65
CA GLN A 302 -19.79 0.48 -21.86
C GLN A 302 -19.57 2.00 -21.72
N ASN A 303 -20.54 2.73 -21.18
CA ASN A 303 -20.51 4.19 -20.98
C ASN A 303 -20.06 4.56 -19.56
N TRP A 304 -18.97 3.92 -19.09
CA TRP A 304 -18.53 4.09 -17.71
C TRP A 304 -18.08 5.52 -17.41
N ASN A 305 -17.39 6.19 -18.35
CA ASN A 305 -16.87 7.54 -18.15
C ASN A 305 -18.01 8.53 -17.89
N GLU A 306 -19.06 8.50 -18.72
CA GLU A 306 -20.23 9.38 -18.61
C GLU A 306 -20.99 9.11 -17.31
N THR A 307 -21.17 7.83 -16.96
CA THR A 307 -21.84 7.42 -15.72
C THR A 307 -21.05 7.88 -14.49
N ALA A 308 -19.72 7.71 -14.50
CA ALA A 308 -18.85 8.13 -13.41
C ALA A 308 -18.83 9.66 -13.27
N MET A 309 -18.82 10.38 -14.39
CA MET A 309 -18.86 11.84 -14.45
C MET A 309 -20.15 12.39 -13.83
N GLN A 310 -21.31 11.89 -14.28
CA GLN A 310 -22.60 12.24 -13.71
C GLN A 310 -22.65 11.92 -12.21
N ARG A 311 -22.13 10.76 -11.81
CA ARG A 311 -22.14 10.37 -10.40
C ARG A 311 -21.25 11.27 -9.54
N LEU A 312 -20.08 11.70 -10.03
CA LEU A 312 -19.23 12.65 -9.32
C LEU A 312 -19.92 14.02 -9.14
N ASP A 313 -20.72 14.44 -10.13
CA ASP A 313 -21.53 15.67 -10.07
C ASP A 313 -22.64 15.55 -9.02
N GLU A 314 -23.42 14.46 -9.06
CA GLU A 314 -24.48 14.16 -8.07
C GLU A 314 -23.94 14.13 -6.63
N LEU A 315 -22.70 13.69 -6.45
CA LEU A 315 -22.03 13.65 -5.15
C LEU A 315 -21.38 15.00 -4.76
N GLY A 316 -21.44 16.00 -5.64
CA GLY A 316 -20.85 17.33 -5.43
C GLY A 316 -19.32 17.30 -5.33
N LEU A 317 -18.66 16.33 -5.97
CA LEU A 317 -17.22 16.11 -5.89
C LEU A 317 -16.42 16.80 -6.99
N LEU A 318 -17.06 17.25 -8.08
CA LEU A 318 -16.36 17.88 -9.21
C LEU A 318 -15.56 19.12 -8.82
N LYS A 319 -16.05 19.87 -7.84
CA LYS A 319 -15.37 21.05 -7.26
C LYS A 319 -13.94 20.78 -6.76
N PHE A 320 -13.57 19.52 -6.52
CA PHE A 320 -12.21 19.13 -6.12
C PHE A 320 -11.27 18.87 -7.31
N PHE A 321 -11.79 18.79 -8.54
CA PHE A 321 -11.09 18.32 -9.73
C PHE A 321 -11.12 19.32 -10.89
N GLU A 322 -11.51 20.56 -10.60
CA GLU A 322 -11.47 21.65 -11.57
C GLU A 322 -10.01 21.94 -11.97
N LYS A 323 -9.84 22.35 -13.23
CA LYS A 323 -8.55 22.86 -13.69
C LYS A 323 -8.25 24.12 -12.90
N ALA A 324 -7.05 24.25 -12.37
CA ALA A 324 -6.60 25.54 -11.86
C ALA A 324 -6.67 26.54 -13.02
N ASP A 325 -7.29 27.70 -12.81
CA ASP A 325 -7.16 28.83 -13.71
C ASP A 325 -5.67 29.18 -13.78
N VAL A 326 -5.08 29.00 -14.97
CA VAL A 326 -3.69 29.37 -15.27
C VAL A 326 -3.66 30.80 -15.75
#